data_AF-A0AAD7KZI2-F1
#
_entry.id   AF-A0AAD7KZI2-F1
#
_cell.length_a   1.000
_cell.length_b   1.000
_cell.length_c   1.000
_cell.angle_alpha   90.00
_cell.angle_beta   90.00
_cell.angle_gamma   90.00
#
_symmetry.space_group_name_H-M   'P 1'
#
loop_
_entity.id
_entity.type
_entity.pdbx_description
1 polymer ?
#
loop_
_entity_poly.entity_id
_entity_poly.type
_entity_poly.pdbx_seq_one_letter_code
_entity_poly.pdbx_strand_id
1 'polypeptide(L)'
;MKIQDPSDNLKIDFERIIDDFIFISFFAGNDFLPHMPSLEILEGAIDLLMTVYKKEFKNLRGYLVDMSKHEKQAKEKRAAYVKLSRVEEILHSCDLYIIMLVLLQILENTKELKENLKDHLRKRSDIFKNGDFRVDKIKFGTKQRYYKEKFSVETPCDTEAKRKEIVQKYTEGLLWVLLYYFSGVPSWTWFYPYHYGPFASDLKGLGQVKVTFQGGVPFKPFDQLLGVLPPRSYLSDF
;
A
#
# COMPACT_ATOMS: atom_id res chain seq x y z
N MET A 1 -19.33 -17.08 6.44
CA MET A 1 -20.50 -16.95 5.52
C MET A 1 -19.95 -16.85 4.10
N LYS A 2 -20.25 -17.80 3.21
CA LYS A 2 -19.72 -17.84 1.84
C LYS A 2 -20.43 -16.79 0.98
N ILE A 3 -19.68 -15.81 0.48
CA ILE A 3 -20.15 -14.92 -0.58
C ILE A 3 -20.06 -15.73 -1.87
N GLN A 4 -21.19 -15.92 -2.56
CA GLN A 4 -21.23 -16.61 -3.84
C GLN A 4 -20.40 -15.83 -4.87
N ASP A 5 -19.52 -16.54 -5.58
CA ASP A 5 -18.82 -16.00 -6.72
C ASP A 5 -19.85 -15.64 -7.81
N PRO A 6 -19.75 -14.45 -8.43
CA PRO A 6 -20.72 -14.02 -9.41
C PRO A 6 -20.54 -14.76 -10.75
N SER A 7 -21.67 -15.04 -11.40
CA SER A 7 -21.76 -15.70 -12.71
C SER A 7 -21.16 -14.87 -13.84
N ASP A 8 -20.72 -15.54 -14.92
CA ASP A 8 -20.04 -14.97 -16.11
C ASP A 8 -20.74 -13.78 -16.82
N ASN A 9 -22.00 -13.46 -16.48
CA ASN A 9 -22.73 -12.26 -16.91
C ASN A 9 -22.79 -11.18 -15.81
N LEU A 10 -21.63 -10.70 -15.35
CA LEU A 10 -21.56 -9.63 -14.35
C LEU A 10 -21.97 -8.30 -14.99
N LYS A 11 -23.22 -7.85 -14.74
CA LYS A 11 -23.66 -6.51 -15.13
C LYS A 11 -22.84 -5.50 -14.32
N ILE A 12 -22.01 -4.73 -15.01
CA ILE A 12 -21.18 -3.71 -14.38
C ILE A 12 -22.10 -2.65 -13.79
N ASP A 13 -22.00 -2.49 -12.48
CA ASP A 13 -22.52 -1.40 -11.69
C ASP A 13 -21.43 -0.34 -11.47
N PHE A 14 -21.72 0.90 -11.86
CA PHE A 14 -20.78 2.02 -11.82
C PHE A 14 -20.56 2.54 -10.39
N GLU A 15 -21.59 2.56 -9.55
CA GLU A 15 -21.48 2.99 -8.14
C GLU A 15 -20.50 2.08 -7.38
N ARG A 16 -20.53 0.79 -7.70
CA ARG A 16 -19.62 -0.21 -7.14
C ARG A 16 -18.18 -0.07 -7.61
N ILE A 17 -17.96 0.46 -8.81
CA ILE A 17 -16.61 0.82 -9.28
C ILE A 17 -16.11 2.04 -8.53
N ILE A 18 -16.98 3.02 -8.26
CA ILE A 18 -16.61 4.20 -7.46
C ILE A 18 -16.22 3.77 -6.04
N ASP A 19 -17.00 2.89 -5.40
CA ASP A 19 -16.67 2.34 -4.08
C ASP A 19 -15.28 1.68 -4.06
N ASP A 20 -14.98 0.85 -5.06
CA ASP A 20 -13.68 0.21 -5.22
C ASP A 20 -12.56 1.23 -5.45
N PHE A 21 -12.80 2.25 -6.30
CA PHE A 21 -11.84 3.32 -6.57
C PHE A 21 -11.49 4.11 -5.30
N ILE A 22 -12.49 4.46 -4.48
CA ILE A 22 -12.29 5.15 -3.21
C ILE A 22 -11.38 4.30 -2.32
N PHE A 23 -11.67 3.01 -2.18
CA PHE A 23 -10.88 2.11 -1.36
C PHE A 23 -9.45 1.92 -1.89
N ILE A 24 -9.28 1.74 -3.20
CA ILE A 24 -7.96 1.62 -3.85
C ILE A 24 -7.12 2.88 -3.59
N SER A 25 -7.74 4.06 -3.61
CA SER A 25 -7.05 5.33 -3.37
C SER A 25 -6.42 5.41 -1.97
N PHE A 26 -6.91 4.64 -1.00
CA PHE A 26 -6.32 4.62 0.35
C PHE A 26 -4.87 4.12 0.37
N PHE A 27 -4.45 3.29 -0.60
CA PHE A 27 -3.08 2.78 -0.67
C PHE A 27 -2.03 3.84 -1.04
N ALA A 28 -2.47 4.89 -1.72
CA ALA A 28 -1.62 6.02 -2.09
C ALA A 28 -1.40 7.01 -0.92
N GLY A 29 -1.95 6.71 0.25
CA GLY A 29 -1.87 7.52 1.47
C GLY A 29 -3.15 8.30 1.75
N ASN A 30 -3.39 8.57 3.03
CA ASN A 30 -4.47 9.41 3.54
C ASN A 30 -4.09 9.96 4.92
N ASP A 31 -4.94 10.80 5.51
CA ASP A 31 -4.66 11.42 6.81
C ASP A 31 -4.40 10.43 7.95
N PHE A 32 -4.91 9.20 7.85
CA PHE A 32 -4.84 8.19 8.90
C PHE A 32 -3.74 7.14 8.65
N LEU A 33 -3.34 6.95 7.40
CA LEU A 33 -2.36 5.95 6.99
C LEU A 33 -1.32 6.54 6.04
N PRO A 34 -0.01 6.29 6.30
CA PRO A 34 1.02 6.65 5.36
C PRO A 34 0.86 5.88 4.04
N HIS A 35 1.29 6.51 2.95
CA HIS A 35 1.37 5.86 1.64
C HIS A 35 2.31 4.65 1.70
N MET A 36 2.07 3.65 0.84
CA MET A 36 3.02 2.55 0.67
C MET A 36 4.26 3.06 -0.08
N PRO A 37 5.49 2.63 0.29
CA PRO A 37 6.71 3.12 -0.36
C PRO A 37 6.79 2.92 -1.88
N SER A 38 5.98 2.01 -2.43
CA SER A 38 5.92 1.69 -3.86
C SER A 38 4.75 2.35 -4.59
N LEU A 39 3.93 3.15 -3.91
CA LEU A 39 2.70 3.74 -4.43
C LEU A 39 2.59 5.21 -4.02
N GLU A 40 3.44 6.06 -4.62
CA GLU A 40 3.38 7.51 -4.44
C GLU A 40 2.57 8.19 -5.54
N ILE A 41 1.67 9.13 -5.17
CA ILE A 41 0.80 9.83 -6.15
C ILE A 41 1.63 10.59 -7.19
N LEU A 42 2.72 11.23 -6.78
CA LEU A 42 3.63 11.98 -7.67
C LEU A 42 4.30 11.09 -8.72
N GLU A 43 4.39 9.78 -8.46
CA GLU A 43 4.93 8.78 -9.38
C GLU A 43 3.83 8.08 -10.20
N GLY A 44 2.60 8.57 -10.17
CA GLY A 44 1.47 8.00 -10.94
C GLY A 44 0.85 6.76 -10.30
N ALA A 45 0.92 6.60 -8.97
CA ALA A 45 0.39 5.43 -8.28
C ALA A 45 -1.10 5.17 -8.55
N ILE A 46 -1.93 6.21 -8.65
CA ILE A 46 -3.36 6.07 -8.93
C ILE A 46 -3.59 5.48 -10.34
N ASP A 47 -2.85 5.96 -11.34
CA ASP A 47 -2.95 5.45 -12.72
C ASP A 47 -2.52 3.98 -12.79
N LEU A 48 -1.45 3.62 -12.08
CA LEU A 48 -1.00 2.25 -11.95
C LEU A 48 -2.07 1.36 -11.30
N LEU A 49 -2.59 1.78 -10.15
CA LEU A 49 -3.62 1.05 -9.41
C LEU A 49 -4.88 0.84 -10.26
N MET A 50 -5.31 1.86 -11.00
CA MET A 50 -6.46 1.77 -11.90
C MET A 50 -6.20 0.90 -13.12
N THR A 51 -4.99 0.95 -13.67
CA THR A 51 -4.58 0.07 -14.77
C THR A 51 -4.62 -1.39 -14.34
N VAL A 52 -4.08 -1.70 -13.15
CA VAL A 52 -4.10 -3.04 -12.59
C VAL A 52 -5.53 -3.47 -12.27
N TYR A 53 -6.32 -2.63 -11.59
CA TYR A 53 -7.72 -2.92 -11.29
C TYR A 53 -8.51 -3.28 -12.56
N LYS A 54 -8.41 -2.47 -13.62
CA LYS A 54 -9.11 -2.71 -14.89
C LYS A 54 -8.68 -4.03 -15.56
N LYS A 55 -7.38 -4.35 -15.50
CA LYS A 55 -6.82 -5.58 -16.09
C LYS A 55 -7.27 -6.82 -15.31
N GLU A 56 -7.24 -6.73 -13.99
CA GLU A 56 -7.55 -7.85 -13.10
C GLU A 56 -9.05 -7.98 -12.79
N PHE A 57 -9.88 -6.99 -13.11
CA PHE A 57 -11.32 -6.99 -12.75
C PHE A 57 -12.05 -8.29 -13.12
N LYS A 58 -11.74 -8.87 -14.29
CA LYS A 58 -12.29 -10.16 -14.72
C LYS A 58 -11.80 -11.33 -13.87
N ASN A 59 -10.54 -11.30 -13.44
CA ASN A 59 -9.91 -12.32 -12.61
C ASN A 59 -10.39 -12.27 -11.15
N LEU A 60 -10.68 -11.06 -10.63
CA LEU A 60 -11.20 -10.85 -9.27
C LEU A 60 -12.58 -11.48 -9.07
N ARG A 61 -13.31 -11.74 -10.17
CA ARG A 61 -14.70 -12.24 -10.15
C ARG A 61 -15.60 -11.35 -9.28
N GLY A 62 -15.48 -10.03 -9.40
CA GLY A 62 -16.35 -9.05 -8.73
C GLY A 62 -15.60 -7.97 -7.94
N TYR A 63 -16.38 -7.10 -7.28
CA TYR A 63 -15.91 -5.88 -6.59
C TYR A 63 -15.06 -6.14 -5.34
N LEU A 64 -14.21 -5.20 -4.97
CA LEU A 64 -13.41 -5.24 -3.75
C LEU A 64 -14.27 -4.99 -2.52
N VAL A 65 -15.14 -4.00 -2.62
CA VAL A 65 -15.94 -3.48 -1.52
C VAL A 65 -17.41 -3.78 -1.76
N ASP A 66 -18.14 -4.03 -0.67
CA ASP A 66 -19.58 -4.18 -0.64
C ASP A 66 -20.22 -3.32 0.45
N MET A 67 -20.90 -2.27 0.00
CA MET A 67 -21.66 -1.34 0.85
C MET A 67 -23.13 -1.75 1.02
N SER A 68 -23.59 -2.77 0.28
CA SER A 68 -25.02 -3.10 0.16
C SER A 68 -25.53 -4.07 1.22
N LYS A 69 -24.64 -4.75 1.94
CA LYS A 69 -25.03 -5.70 2.98
C LYS A 69 -25.25 -4.99 4.30
N HIS A 70 -26.51 -4.97 4.73
CA HIS A 70 -27.02 -5.18 6.09
C HIS A 70 -28.43 -4.58 6.31
N GLU A 71 -29.23 -4.35 5.26
CA GLU A 71 -30.64 -3.93 5.45
C GLU A 71 -31.57 -5.04 5.98
N LYS A 72 -31.15 -6.33 5.97
CA LYS A 72 -32.05 -7.45 6.34
C LYS A 72 -32.17 -7.75 7.85
N GLN A 73 -31.45 -7.04 8.71
CA GLN A 73 -31.73 -7.03 10.15
C GLN A 73 -31.73 -5.57 10.61
N ALA A 74 -32.93 -5.02 10.79
CA ALA A 74 -33.25 -3.61 11.02
C ALA A 74 -32.69 -2.98 12.32
N LYS A 75 -31.54 -3.43 12.82
CA LYS A 75 -30.84 -2.87 13.98
C LYS A 75 -29.32 -2.79 13.84
N GLU A 76 -28.71 -3.37 12.80
CA GLU A 76 -27.27 -3.27 12.58
C GLU A 76 -26.96 -2.21 11.53
N LYS A 77 -26.09 -1.26 11.91
CA LYS A 77 -25.60 -0.17 11.04
C LYS A 77 -25.11 -0.73 9.70
N ARG A 78 -25.28 0.05 8.62
CA ARG A 78 -24.60 -0.18 7.33
C ARG A 78 -23.16 -0.62 7.60
N ALA A 79 -22.80 -1.85 7.27
CA ALA A 79 -21.47 -2.37 7.52
C ALA A 79 -20.78 -2.50 6.17
N ALA A 80 -19.88 -1.56 5.87
CA ALA A 80 -19.00 -1.68 4.72
C ALA A 80 -18.12 -2.92 4.88
N TYR A 81 -18.08 -3.76 3.85
CA TYR A 81 -17.27 -4.98 3.83
C TYR A 81 -16.26 -4.91 2.69
N VAL A 82 -15.03 -5.37 2.94
CA VAL A 82 -14.01 -5.54 1.89
C VAL A 82 -13.58 -7.00 1.78
N LYS A 83 -13.45 -7.48 0.54
CA LYS A 83 -12.96 -8.81 0.23
C LYS A 83 -11.43 -8.79 0.17
N LEU A 84 -10.79 -8.98 1.33
CA LEU A 84 -9.33 -8.90 1.48
C LEU A 84 -8.53 -9.79 0.51
N SER A 85 -9.05 -10.96 0.12
CA SER A 85 -8.36 -11.82 -0.87
C SER A 85 -8.19 -11.13 -2.23
N ARG A 86 -9.19 -10.35 -2.67
CA ARG A 86 -9.11 -9.58 -3.93
C ARG A 86 -8.13 -8.41 -3.82
N VAL A 87 -8.04 -7.82 -2.63
CA VAL A 87 -7.07 -6.76 -2.32
C VAL A 87 -5.65 -7.32 -2.44
N GLU A 88 -5.38 -8.50 -1.88
CA GLU A 88 -4.09 -9.19 -2.02
C GLU A 88 -3.74 -9.45 -3.49
N GLU A 89 -4.71 -9.88 -4.31
CA GLU A 89 -4.52 -10.14 -5.74
C GLU A 89 -4.14 -8.86 -6.53
N ILE A 90 -4.80 -7.73 -6.24
CA ILE A 90 -4.46 -6.43 -6.86
C ILE A 90 -3.07 -5.99 -6.45
N LEU A 91 -2.77 -5.99 -5.14
CA LEU A 91 -1.47 -5.50 -4.65
C LEU A 91 -0.33 -6.36 -5.17
N HIS A 92 -0.53 -7.68 -5.25
CA HIS A 92 0.44 -8.58 -5.87
C HIS A 92 0.66 -8.25 -7.35
N SER A 93 -0.41 -7.97 -8.10
CA SER A 93 -0.33 -7.59 -9.51
C SER A 93 0.35 -6.23 -9.70
N CYS A 94 0.10 -5.27 -8.81
CA CYS A 94 0.80 -3.99 -8.77
C CYS A 94 2.30 -4.17 -8.57
N ASP A 95 2.73 -4.97 -7.59
CA ASP A 95 4.16 -5.23 -7.39
C ASP A 95 4.82 -5.86 -8.62
N LEU A 96 4.17 -6.85 -9.23
CA LEU A 96 4.68 -7.48 -10.45
C LEU A 96 4.83 -6.47 -11.59
N TYR A 97 3.87 -5.55 -11.72
CA TYR A 97 3.92 -4.50 -12.73
C TYR A 97 5.05 -3.50 -12.45
N ILE A 98 5.23 -3.08 -11.20
CA ILE A 98 6.34 -2.22 -10.78
C ILE A 98 7.69 -2.89 -11.06
N ILE A 99 7.83 -4.17 -10.68
CA ILE A 99 9.04 -4.95 -10.97
C ILE A 99 9.29 -5.02 -12.48
N MET A 100 8.25 -5.25 -13.28
CA MET A 100 8.35 -5.28 -14.74
C MET A 100 8.83 -3.94 -15.30
N LEU A 101 8.25 -2.81 -14.85
CA LEU A 101 8.67 -1.46 -15.28
C LEU A 101 10.14 -1.19 -14.93
N VAL A 102 10.55 -1.54 -13.71
CA VAL A 102 11.95 -1.39 -13.27
C VAL A 102 12.89 -2.26 -14.11
N LEU A 103 12.51 -3.51 -14.43
CA LEU A 103 13.31 -4.39 -15.27
C LEU A 103 13.42 -3.88 -16.71
N LEU A 104 12.35 -3.32 -17.27
CA LEU A 104 12.38 -2.69 -18.59
C LEU A 104 13.33 -1.49 -18.62
N GLN A 105 13.29 -0.63 -17.59
CA GLN A 105 14.22 0.49 -17.47
C GLN A 105 15.68 0.01 -17.35
N ILE A 106 15.94 -1.03 -16.56
CA ILE A 106 17.29 -1.61 -16.42
C ILE A 106 17.76 -2.17 -17.77
N LEU A 107 16.88 -2.86 -18.51
CA LEU A 107 17.20 -3.41 -19.81
C LEU A 107 17.55 -2.31 -20.83
N GLU A 108 16.76 -1.24 -20.85
CA GLU A 108 16.99 -0.08 -21.70
C GLU A 108 18.32 0.62 -21.37
N ASN A 109 18.55 0.94 -20.09
CA ASN A 109 19.81 1.52 -19.63
C ASN A 109 21.01 0.61 -19.94
N THR A 110 20.85 -0.72 -19.87
CA THR A 110 21.91 -1.68 -20.21
C THR A 110 22.20 -1.70 -21.71
N LYS A 111 21.18 -1.54 -22.56
CA LYS A 111 21.36 -1.40 -24.02
C LYS A 111 22.10 -0.11 -24.33
N GLU A 112 21.66 1.01 -23.76
CA GLU A 112 22.30 2.31 -23.93
C GLU A 112 23.77 2.29 -23.46
N LEU A 113 24.04 1.71 -22.29
CA LEU A 113 25.42 1.57 -21.79
C LEU A 113 26.28 0.70 -22.71
N LYS A 114 25.73 -0.39 -23.25
CA LYS A 114 26.46 -1.25 -24.21
C LYS A 114 26.78 -0.52 -25.51
N GLU A 115 25.86 0.29 -26.02
CA GLU A 115 26.09 1.12 -27.21
C GLU A 115 27.14 2.19 -26.93
N ASN A 116 27.00 2.93 -25.83
CA ASN A 116 27.97 3.93 -25.39
C ASN A 116 29.36 3.35 -25.17
N LEU A 117 29.46 2.15 -24.58
CA LEU A 117 30.74 1.44 -24.40
C LEU A 117 31.32 1.00 -25.74
N LYS A 118 30.49 0.50 -26.66
CA LYS A 118 30.94 0.09 -28.01
C LYS A 118 31.48 1.29 -28.79
N ASP A 119 30.83 2.45 -28.65
CA ASP A 119 31.29 3.70 -29.26
C ASP A 119 32.55 4.24 -28.58
N HIS A 120 32.66 4.14 -27.25
CA HIS A 120 33.90 4.47 -26.53
C HIS A 120 35.05 3.54 -26.90
N LEU A 121 34.82 2.24 -27.03
CA LEU A 121 35.83 1.26 -27.46
C LEU A 121 36.25 1.48 -28.91
N ARG A 122 35.32 1.86 -29.80
CA ARG A 122 35.64 2.29 -31.17
C ARG A 122 36.46 3.58 -31.20
N LYS A 123 36.20 4.53 -30.29
CA LYS A 123 36.96 5.78 -30.16
C LYS A 123 38.31 5.62 -29.44
N ARG A 124 38.48 4.60 -28.60
CA ARG A 124 39.71 4.31 -27.83
C ARG A 124 40.50 3.11 -28.35
N SER A 125 40.25 2.66 -29.59
CA SER A 125 40.94 1.50 -30.19
C SER A 125 42.47 1.62 -30.23
N ASP A 126 43.02 2.81 -29.99
CA ASP A 126 44.47 3.04 -30.04
C ASP A 126 45.17 3.05 -28.66
N ILE A 127 44.47 2.91 -27.51
CA ILE A 127 45.10 3.32 -26.22
C ILE A 127 45.24 2.25 -25.11
N PHE A 128 44.46 1.17 -24.98
CA PHE A 128 44.67 0.30 -23.80
C PHE A 128 44.61 -1.22 -24.01
N LYS A 129 45.83 -1.81 -23.99
CA LYS A 129 46.13 -3.03 -23.21
C LYS A 129 46.08 -2.67 -21.72
N ASN A 130 45.13 -3.28 -21.01
CA ASN A 130 45.23 -3.83 -19.65
C ASN A 130 43.86 -3.78 -19.00
N GLY A 131 43.33 -4.98 -18.74
CA GLY A 131 42.07 -5.17 -18.04
C GLY A 131 42.25 -5.02 -16.54
N ASP A 132 41.30 -4.32 -15.95
CA ASP A 132 40.70 -4.72 -14.67
C ASP A 132 39.29 -4.08 -14.62
N PHE A 133 38.25 -4.90 -14.59
CA PHE A 133 36.87 -4.43 -14.38
C PHE A 133 36.33 -5.14 -13.14
N ARG A 134 36.38 -4.43 -12.01
CA ARG A 134 35.67 -4.83 -10.80
C ARG A 134 34.18 -4.63 -11.02
N VAL A 135 33.43 -5.73 -10.96
CA VAL A 135 31.98 -5.73 -11.04
C VAL A 135 31.42 -5.23 -9.71
N ASP A 136 30.79 -4.05 -9.74
CA ASP A 136 30.07 -3.52 -8.59
C ASP A 136 28.77 -4.31 -8.36
N LYS A 137 28.66 -4.92 -7.17
CA LYS A 137 27.45 -5.61 -6.70
C LYS A 137 26.41 -4.57 -6.26
N ILE A 138 25.68 -3.98 -7.20
CA ILE A 138 24.57 -3.08 -6.88
C ILE A 138 23.22 -3.80 -7.11
N LYS A 139 22.34 -3.65 -6.11
CA LYS A 139 20.90 -4.03 -6.03
C LYS A 139 20.55 -5.46 -5.56
N PHE A 140 20.65 -5.69 -4.25
CA PHE A 140 19.83 -6.69 -3.54
C PHE A 140 19.26 -6.18 -2.18
N GLY A 141 19.31 -4.86 -1.91
CA GLY A 141 19.17 -4.34 -0.55
C GLY A 141 17.98 -3.43 -0.23
N THR A 142 17.08 -3.08 -1.16
CA THR A 142 16.12 -1.98 -0.94
C THR A 142 15.14 -2.23 0.21
N LYS A 143 14.52 -3.41 0.27
CA LYS A 143 13.51 -3.73 1.28
C LYS A 143 14.09 -4.01 2.67
N GLN A 144 15.17 -4.79 2.75
CA GLN A 144 15.87 -5.03 4.02
C GLN A 144 16.44 -3.74 4.61
N ARG A 145 17.05 -2.91 3.75
CA ARG A 145 17.55 -1.59 4.16
C ARG A 145 16.42 -0.68 4.64
N TYR A 146 15.28 -0.67 3.95
CA TYR A 146 14.11 0.10 4.36
C TYR A 146 13.65 -0.25 5.78
N TYR A 147 13.45 -1.54 6.08
CA TYR A 147 13.02 -1.95 7.42
C TYR A 147 14.09 -1.70 8.49
N LYS A 148 15.36 -1.87 8.14
CA LYS A 148 16.47 -1.55 9.02
C LYS A 148 16.54 -0.06 9.35
N GLU A 149 16.42 0.82 8.36
CA GLU A 149 16.55 2.27 8.55
C GLU A 149 15.29 2.89 9.16
N LYS A 150 14.08 2.46 8.75
CA LYS A 150 12.82 3.09 9.16
C LYS A 150 12.21 2.51 10.43
N PHE A 151 12.52 1.25 10.75
CA PHE A 151 11.97 0.54 11.91
C PHE A 151 13.06 0.02 12.86
N SER A 152 14.33 0.39 12.63
CA SER A 152 15.48 0.05 13.48
C SER A 152 15.63 -1.47 13.73
N VAL A 153 15.36 -2.28 12.71
CA VAL A 153 15.43 -3.75 12.81
C VAL A 153 16.75 -4.27 12.25
N GLU A 154 17.48 -5.07 13.03
CA GLU A 154 18.81 -5.54 12.62
C GLU A 154 18.83 -6.97 12.08
N THR A 155 18.02 -7.87 12.64
CA THR A 155 18.03 -9.29 12.25
C THR A 155 16.94 -9.61 11.22
N PRO A 156 17.17 -10.60 10.32
CA PRO A 156 16.14 -11.05 9.38
C PRO A 156 14.89 -11.62 10.06
N CYS A 157 15.05 -12.29 11.21
CA CYS A 157 13.94 -12.85 11.98
C CYS A 157 13.04 -11.75 12.54
N ASP A 158 13.65 -10.75 13.18
CA ASP A 158 12.94 -9.60 13.72
C ASP A 158 12.27 -8.78 12.61
N THR A 159 12.89 -8.74 11.42
CA THR A 159 12.32 -8.05 10.25
C THR A 159 11.03 -8.69 9.80
N GLU A 160 10.96 -10.03 9.75
CA GLU A 160 9.74 -10.74 9.38
C GLU A 160 8.63 -10.56 10.43
N ALA A 161 8.97 -10.64 11.72
CA ALA A 161 8.01 -10.42 12.80
C ALA A 161 7.46 -8.98 12.77
N LYS A 162 8.33 -7.98 12.63
CA LYS A 162 7.95 -6.58 12.53
C LYS A 162 7.11 -6.31 11.27
N ARG A 163 7.46 -6.92 10.14
CA ARG A 163 6.65 -6.83 8.90
C ARG A 163 5.23 -7.33 9.11
N LYS A 164 5.05 -8.49 9.75
CA LYS A 164 3.71 -9.03 10.05
C LYS A 164 2.91 -8.11 10.97
N GLU A 165 3.56 -7.57 12.00
CA GLU A 165 2.94 -6.62 12.95
C GLU A 165 2.47 -5.34 12.23
N ILE A 166 3.32 -4.76 11.38
CA ILE A 166 3.00 -3.57 10.59
C ILE A 166 1.85 -3.87 9.62
N VAL A 167 1.90 -4.98 8.89
CA VAL A 167 0.85 -5.37 7.94
C VAL A 167 -0.48 -5.56 8.66
N GLN A 168 -0.47 -6.19 9.84
CA GLN A 168 -1.67 -6.33 10.67
C GLN A 168 -2.25 -4.96 11.02
N LYS A 169 -1.44 -4.03 11.54
CA LYS A 169 -1.90 -2.68 11.90
C LYS A 169 -2.31 -1.83 10.71
N TYR A 170 -1.64 -1.97 9.59
CA TYR A 170 -2.01 -1.28 8.36
C TYR A 170 -3.36 -1.79 7.83
N THR A 171 -3.59 -3.11 7.90
CA THR A 171 -4.87 -3.74 7.52
C THR A 171 -6.00 -3.33 8.44
N GLU A 172 -5.75 -3.27 9.76
CA GLU A 172 -6.69 -2.67 10.72
C GLU A 172 -7.03 -1.24 10.30
N GLY A 173 -6.05 -0.44 9.90
CA GLY A 173 -6.29 0.93 9.45
C GLY A 173 -7.09 1.03 8.17
N LEU A 174 -6.82 0.19 7.17
CA LEU A 174 -7.61 0.19 5.93
C LEU A 174 -9.09 -0.10 6.20
N LEU A 175 -9.36 -1.04 7.12
CA LEU A 175 -10.72 -1.35 7.57
C LEU A 175 -11.31 -0.20 8.40
N TRP A 176 -10.51 0.45 9.24
CA TRP A 176 -10.95 1.61 10.02
C TRP A 176 -11.36 2.76 9.09
N VAL A 177 -10.54 3.09 8.10
CA VAL A 177 -10.80 4.16 7.12
C VAL A 177 -12.02 3.81 6.28
N LEU A 178 -12.15 2.58 5.81
CA LEU A 178 -13.34 2.13 5.09
C LEU A 178 -14.62 2.35 5.93
N LEU A 179 -14.63 1.92 7.19
CA LEU A 179 -15.78 2.14 8.06
C LEU A 179 -15.99 3.62 8.37
N TYR A 180 -14.93 4.40 8.58
CA TYR A 180 -15.02 5.84 8.83
C TYR A 180 -15.78 6.58 7.71
N TYR A 181 -15.47 6.28 6.45
CA TYR A 181 -16.12 6.91 5.30
C TYR A 181 -17.57 6.46 5.09
N PHE A 182 -17.89 5.18 5.33
CA PHE A 182 -19.17 4.59 4.88
C PHE A 182 -20.13 4.17 6.00
N SER A 183 -19.64 4.08 7.24
CA SER A 183 -20.36 3.56 8.41
C SER A 183 -20.21 4.45 9.65
N GLY A 184 -19.39 5.50 9.58
CA GLY A 184 -19.01 6.37 10.69
C GLY A 184 -17.84 5.82 11.50
N VAL A 185 -17.42 6.57 12.54
CA VAL A 185 -16.22 6.25 13.33
C VAL A 185 -16.36 4.89 14.04
N PRO A 186 -15.55 3.86 13.68
CA PRO A 186 -15.65 2.55 14.31
C PRO A 186 -14.92 2.50 15.66
N SER A 187 -13.88 3.32 15.86
CA SER A 187 -13.15 3.47 17.11
C SER A 187 -12.53 4.87 17.19
N TRP A 188 -12.78 5.58 18.30
CA TRP A 188 -12.23 6.92 18.54
C TRP A 188 -10.78 6.91 19.03
N THR A 189 -10.33 5.77 19.56
CA THR A 189 -9.01 5.62 20.20
C THR A 189 -8.02 4.85 19.35
N TRP A 190 -8.47 4.20 18.27
CA TRP A 190 -7.59 3.50 17.36
C TRP A 190 -6.70 4.49 16.60
N PHE A 191 -5.42 4.14 16.46
CA PHE A 191 -4.47 4.86 15.62
C PHE A 191 -3.44 3.89 15.03
N TYR A 192 -2.81 4.28 13.93
CA TYR A 192 -1.71 3.53 13.34
C TYR A 192 -0.39 3.90 14.06
N PRO A 193 0.27 2.95 14.77
CA PRO A 193 1.36 3.28 15.68
C PRO A 193 2.75 3.38 15.00
N TYR A 194 2.79 3.65 13.69
CA TYR A 194 4.04 3.79 12.96
C TYR A 194 4.00 5.00 12.02
N HIS A 195 5.18 5.57 11.73
CA HIS A 195 5.29 6.71 10.81
C HIS A 195 5.31 6.29 9.33
N TYR A 196 5.54 5.02 9.02
CA TYR A 196 5.73 4.53 7.67
C TYR A 196 4.86 3.31 7.36
N GLY A 197 4.43 3.18 6.11
CA GLY A 197 3.63 2.05 5.62
C GLY A 197 4.48 0.85 5.20
N PRO A 198 3.93 -0.38 5.18
CA PRO A 198 4.61 -1.53 4.60
C PRO A 198 4.66 -1.43 3.06
N PHE A 199 5.46 -2.28 2.40
CA PHE A 199 5.38 -2.39 0.93
C PHE A 199 4.10 -3.13 0.53
N ALA A 200 3.58 -2.86 -0.67
CA ALA A 200 2.45 -3.61 -1.23
C ALA A 200 2.70 -5.14 -1.19
N SER A 201 3.93 -5.57 -1.49
CA SER A 201 4.36 -6.98 -1.44
C SER A 201 4.33 -7.64 -0.07
N ASP A 202 4.18 -6.87 1.00
CA ASP A 202 4.02 -7.37 2.36
C ASP A 202 2.58 -7.71 2.73
N LEU A 203 1.60 -7.13 2.02
CA LEU A 203 0.18 -7.36 2.28
C LEU A 203 -0.26 -8.72 1.72
N LYS A 204 0.10 -9.77 2.45
CA LYS A 204 -0.27 -11.17 2.20
C LYS A 204 -0.91 -11.78 3.42
N GLY A 205 -1.87 -12.67 3.23
CA GLY A 205 -2.56 -13.34 4.34
C GLY A 205 -3.46 -12.40 5.15
N LEU A 206 -3.94 -11.33 4.53
CA LEU A 206 -4.89 -10.36 5.11
C LEU A 206 -6.17 -11.05 5.58
N GLY A 207 -6.58 -12.13 4.93
CA GLY A 207 -7.73 -12.95 5.35
C GLY A 207 -7.62 -13.55 6.76
N GLN A 208 -6.44 -13.59 7.37
CA GLN A 208 -6.21 -14.07 8.74
C GLN A 208 -6.39 -12.98 9.79
N VAL A 209 -6.40 -11.70 9.37
CA VAL A 209 -6.50 -10.55 10.27
C VAL A 209 -7.94 -10.43 10.75
N LYS A 210 -8.17 -10.80 12.02
CA LYS A 210 -9.46 -10.58 12.70
C LYS A 210 -9.41 -9.24 13.40
N VAL A 211 -10.21 -8.29 12.90
CA VAL A 211 -10.30 -6.96 13.49
C VAL A 211 -11.58 -6.85 14.31
N THR A 212 -11.45 -6.31 15.51
CA THR A 212 -12.59 -5.94 16.36
C THR A 212 -12.28 -4.56 16.93
N PHE A 213 -13.04 -3.57 16.46
CA PHE A 213 -12.91 -2.22 16.96
C PHE A 213 -13.68 -2.06 18.26
N GLN A 214 -13.00 -1.57 19.29
CA GLN A 214 -13.68 -1.09 20.47
C GLN A 214 -14.22 0.31 20.15
N GLY A 215 -15.53 0.44 20.22
CA GLY A 215 -16.17 1.75 20.22
C GLY A 215 -15.59 2.62 21.34
N GLY A 216 -15.81 3.91 21.22
CA GLY A 216 -15.38 4.87 22.22
C GLY A 216 -16.20 6.14 22.13
N VAL A 217 -15.74 7.16 22.83
CA VAL A 217 -16.28 8.51 22.73
C VAL A 217 -15.15 9.44 22.27
N PRO A 218 -15.46 10.54 21.58
CA PRO A 218 -14.47 11.56 21.29
C PRO A 218 -13.83 12.07 22.59
N PHE A 219 -12.56 12.44 22.51
CA PHE A 219 -11.90 13.16 23.59
C PHE A 219 -12.62 14.46 23.89
N LYS A 220 -12.55 14.92 25.15
CA LYS A 220 -13.04 16.25 25.49
C LYS A 220 -12.16 17.30 24.78
N PRO A 221 -12.69 18.50 24.50
CA PRO A 221 -11.94 19.53 23.76
C PRO A 221 -10.54 19.82 24.34
N PHE A 222 -10.41 19.94 25.66
CA PHE A 222 -9.11 20.19 26.30
C PHE A 222 -8.16 18.99 26.23
N ASP A 223 -8.66 17.76 26.38
CA ASP A 223 -7.83 16.55 26.25
C ASP A 223 -7.28 16.43 24.81
N GLN A 224 -8.10 16.76 23.81
CA GLN A 224 -7.68 16.81 22.41
C GLN A 224 -6.64 17.91 22.17
N LEU A 225 -6.84 19.11 22.71
CA LEU A 225 -5.87 20.21 22.56
C LEU A 225 -4.50 19.82 23.16
N LEU A 226 -4.49 19.16 24.32
CA LEU A 226 -3.25 18.66 24.93
C LEU A 226 -2.57 17.57 24.08
N GLY A 227 -3.34 16.74 23.36
CA GLY A 227 -2.80 15.72 22.47
C GLY A 227 -2.30 16.22 21.12
N VAL A 228 -2.75 17.40 20.68
CA VAL A 228 -2.46 17.92 19.32
C VAL A 228 -1.50 19.12 19.34
N LEU A 229 -1.63 20.03 20.32
CA LEU A 229 -0.85 21.26 20.32
C LEU A 229 0.59 21.02 20.78
N PRO A 230 1.60 21.56 20.09
CA PRO A 230 2.97 21.55 20.57
C PRO A 230 3.14 22.50 21.76
N PRO A 231 4.19 22.33 22.59
CA PRO A 231 4.45 23.19 23.76
C PRO A 231 4.49 24.70 23.45
N ARG A 232 4.89 25.06 22.23
CA ARG A 232 4.95 26.47 21.76
C ARG A 232 3.59 27.15 21.68
N SER A 233 2.49 26.40 21.53
CA SER A 233 1.15 26.99 21.46
C SER A 233 0.66 27.54 22.81
N TYR A 234 1.34 27.22 23.92
CA TYR A 234 1.06 27.76 25.25
C TYR A 234 1.90 28.99 25.58
N LEU A 235 3.07 29.12 24.96
CA LEU A 235 3.95 30.28 25.17
C LEU A 235 3.41 31.42 24.31
N SER A 236 2.68 32.34 24.95
CA SER A 236 2.44 33.66 24.38
C SER A 236 3.77 34.41 24.39
N ASP A 237 4.54 34.27 23.30
CA ASP A 237 5.68 35.14 23.03
C ASP A 237 5.12 36.55 22.75
N PHE A 238 4.95 37.32 23.83
CA PHE A 238 4.93 38.78 23.86
C PHE A 238 6.13 39.26 24.67
#